data_AF-A0A821LC80-F1
#
_entry.id   AF-A0A821LC80-F1
#
_cell.length_a   1.000
_cell.length_b   1.000
_cell.length_c   1.000
_cell.angle_alpha   90.00
_cell.angle_beta   90.00
_cell.angle_gamma   90.00
#
_symmetry.space_group_name_H-M   'P 1'
#
loop_
_entity.id
_entity.type
_entity.pdbx_description
1 polymer ?
#
loop_
_entity_poly.entity_id
_entity_poly.type
_entity_poly.pdbx_seq_one_letter_code
_entity_poly.pdbx_strand_id
1 'polypeptide(L)'
;MFKSNSSSGSYYQSSQHLSSHSHRSSNAKHYPTFHVHSSDYELVFINNNASTNTMEKLLNHVNTCRQYAIDTESERTNNQLSLIQINSIPIEAPSHVMLFELKHLPDQHSQKYEKILQLFQLIFRLDNEIYSWGNMRRELEPAKDLIIWPIPATLIDIQPYYSMWYNWARTQCKVQSLSYRNDMNNDDKIIQQHQQQLSCHCHPPSPYKI
;
A
#
# COMPACT_ATOMS: atom_id res chain seq x y z
N MET A 1 70.34 -23.19 27.51
CA MET A 1 71.48 -22.54 26.82
C MET A 1 71.02 -22.30 25.38
N PHE A 2 70.79 -21.12 24.81
CA PHE A 2 71.07 -19.69 25.05
C PHE A 2 69.82 -18.91 24.54
N LYS A 3 69.16 -18.05 25.33
CA LYS A 3 69.19 -16.56 25.32
C LYS A 3 69.47 -15.85 23.98
N SER A 4 68.52 -14.99 23.56
CA SER A 4 68.60 -13.52 23.29
C SER A 4 67.65 -13.13 22.13
N ASN A 5 66.57 -12.38 22.36
CA ASN A 5 66.38 -10.92 22.57
C ASN A 5 66.48 -10.05 21.31
N SER A 6 65.38 -9.40 20.91
CA SER A 6 65.19 -7.96 20.57
C SER A 6 63.95 -7.79 19.64
N SER A 7 62.84 -7.17 20.05
CA SER A 7 62.53 -5.74 20.28
C SER A 7 62.21 -4.94 19.01
N SER A 8 60.92 -4.68 18.75
CA SER A 8 60.31 -3.47 18.16
C SER A 8 58.82 -3.82 17.89
N GLY A 9 57.81 -3.14 18.43
CA GLY A 9 57.64 -1.70 18.60
C GLY A 9 56.57 -1.26 17.59
N SER A 10 55.30 -1.21 17.99
CA SER A 10 54.25 -0.45 17.30
C SER A 10 53.05 -0.28 18.23
N TYR A 11 52.92 0.94 18.74
CA TYR A 11 51.77 1.45 19.47
C TYR A 11 50.55 1.47 18.54
N TYR A 12 49.49 0.71 18.85
CA TYR A 12 48.17 1.01 18.34
C TYR A 12 47.47 1.97 19.31
N GLN A 13 47.46 3.25 18.95
CA GLN A 13 46.56 4.24 19.56
C GLN A 13 45.12 3.89 19.18
N SER A 14 44.38 3.36 20.15
CA SER A 14 42.92 3.25 20.11
C SER A 14 42.31 4.64 20.23
N SER A 15 42.09 5.29 19.09
CA SER A 15 41.23 6.48 19.02
C SER A 15 39.78 6.07 19.20
N GLN A 16 39.28 6.14 20.43
CA GLN A 16 37.86 6.09 20.73
C GLN A 16 37.22 7.40 20.23
N HIS A 17 36.79 7.38 18.97
CA HIS A 17 35.87 8.39 18.46
C HIS A 17 34.51 8.17 19.13
N LEU A 18 34.23 8.95 20.17
CA LEU A 18 32.90 9.10 20.75
C LEU A 18 31.98 9.69 19.68
N SER A 19 31.24 8.83 18.99
CA SER A 19 30.14 9.20 18.13
C SER A 19 29.01 9.74 19.00
N SER A 20 28.93 11.07 19.09
CA SER A 20 27.78 11.79 19.62
C SER A 20 26.58 11.54 18.69
N HIS A 21 25.86 10.44 18.94
CA HIS A 21 24.55 10.23 18.37
C HIS A 21 23.63 11.32 18.91
N SER A 22 23.45 12.38 18.13
CA SER A 22 22.38 13.34 18.36
C SER A 22 21.07 12.56 18.37
N HIS A 23 20.42 12.50 19.53
CA HIS A 23 19.04 12.08 19.65
C HIS A 23 18.17 13.03 18.83
N ARG A 24 18.01 12.71 17.53
CA ARG A 24 16.90 13.24 16.75
C ARG A 24 15.64 12.66 17.39
N SER A 25 15.02 13.45 18.26
CA SER A 25 13.65 13.22 18.67
C SER A 25 12.81 13.09 17.40
N SER A 26 12.44 11.86 17.05
CA SER A 26 11.48 11.59 16.00
C SER A 26 10.13 11.98 16.54
N ASN A 27 9.81 13.27 16.45
CA ASN A 27 8.44 13.76 16.53
C ASN A 27 7.70 13.29 15.25
N ALA A 28 7.58 11.97 15.08
CA ALA A 28 6.67 11.41 14.11
C ALA A 28 5.29 11.87 14.56
N LYS A 29 4.69 12.79 13.78
CA LYS A 29 3.30 13.21 13.95
C LYS A 29 2.47 11.93 14.06
N HIS A 30 1.94 11.67 15.25
CA HIS A 30 0.98 10.59 15.44
C HIS A 30 -0.28 11.00 14.70
N TYR A 31 -0.43 10.49 13.48
CA TYR A 31 -1.70 10.58 12.79
C TYR A 31 -2.70 9.73 13.57
N PRO A 32 -3.95 10.19 13.76
CA PRO A 32 -4.97 9.36 14.36
C PRO A 32 -5.10 8.08 13.55
N THR A 33 -5.27 6.95 14.25
CA THR A 33 -5.54 5.67 13.59
C THR A 33 -6.77 5.84 12.72
N PHE A 34 -6.65 5.46 11.45
CA PHE A 34 -7.80 5.43 10.55
C PHE A 34 -8.77 4.36 11.06
N HIS A 35 -9.88 4.79 11.65
CA HIS A 35 -10.93 3.90 12.13
C HIS A 35 -11.92 3.65 11.01
N VAL A 36 -11.93 2.42 10.49
CA VAL A 36 -12.98 1.92 9.59
C VAL A 36 -13.97 1.15 10.45
N HIS A 37 -15.28 1.39 10.29
CA HIS A 37 -16.26 0.61 11.03
C HIS A 37 -16.29 -0.81 10.46
N SER A 38 -16.38 -1.82 11.33
CA SER A 38 -16.45 -3.22 10.91
C SER A 38 -17.73 -3.56 10.13
N SER A 39 -18.70 -2.63 10.08
CA SER A 39 -19.87 -2.72 9.20
C SER A 39 -19.57 -2.38 7.74
N ASP A 40 -18.47 -1.70 7.47
CA ASP A 40 -18.19 -1.13 6.16
C ASP A 40 -17.47 -2.13 5.24
N TYR A 41 -16.85 -3.15 5.84
CA TYR A 41 -16.17 -4.20 5.09
C TYR A 41 -16.26 -5.58 5.76
N GLU A 42 -16.19 -6.62 4.94
CA GLU A 42 -16.02 -8.01 5.34
C GLU A 42 -14.68 -8.55 4.80
N LEU A 43 -13.84 -9.09 5.68
CA LEU A 43 -12.60 -9.75 5.31
C LEU A 43 -12.85 -11.24 5.08
N VAL A 44 -12.52 -11.74 3.90
CA VAL A 44 -12.75 -13.15 3.52
C VAL A 44 -11.46 -13.79 3.02
N PHE A 45 -11.05 -14.87 3.69
CA PHE A 45 -9.91 -15.69 3.28
C PHE A 45 -10.37 -16.77 2.30
N ILE A 46 -9.77 -16.78 1.11
CA ILE A 46 -10.05 -17.75 0.05
C ILE A 46 -8.91 -18.75 -0.01
N ASN A 47 -9.15 -19.90 0.62
CA ASN A 47 -8.24 -21.04 0.69
C ASN A 47 -9.04 -22.35 0.77
N ASN A 48 -8.36 -23.47 1.02
CA ASN A 48 -8.98 -24.80 1.09
C ASN A 48 -10.08 -24.91 2.18
N ASN A 49 -10.08 -24.03 3.18
CA ASN A 49 -11.06 -24.05 4.27
C ASN A 49 -12.28 -23.15 4.01
N ALA A 50 -12.29 -22.36 2.93
CA ALA A 50 -13.44 -21.52 2.57
C ALA A 50 -14.71 -22.38 2.40
N SER A 51 -15.81 -21.97 3.04
CA SER A 51 -17.06 -22.73 3.00
C SER A 51 -17.79 -22.52 1.67
N THR A 52 -18.59 -23.51 1.24
CA THR A 52 -19.42 -23.38 0.03
C THR A 52 -20.37 -22.19 0.10
N ASN A 53 -20.97 -21.93 1.26
CA ASN A 53 -21.84 -20.79 1.50
C ASN A 53 -21.09 -19.46 1.34
N THR A 54 -19.87 -19.37 1.86
CA THR A 54 -19.00 -18.20 1.67
C THR A 54 -18.76 -17.94 0.18
N MET A 55 -18.44 -18.98 -0.59
CA MET A 55 -18.21 -18.86 -2.03
C MET A 55 -19.47 -18.41 -2.78
N GLU A 56 -20.64 -18.90 -2.40
CA GLU A 56 -21.92 -18.50 -3.02
C GLU A 56 -22.28 -17.05 -2.74
N LYS A 57 -22.09 -16.59 -1.50
CA LYS A 57 -22.25 -15.18 -1.12
C LYS A 57 -21.34 -14.29 -1.95
N LEU A 58 -20.07 -14.66 -2.08
CA LEU A 58 -19.11 -13.90 -2.88
C LEU A 58 -19.49 -13.89 -4.36
N LEU A 59 -19.91 -15.01 -4.94
CA LEU A 59 -20.36 -15.07 -6.34
C LEU A 59 -21.53 -14.11 -6.59
N ASN A 60 -22.51 -14.07 -5.68
CA ASN A 60 -23.62 -13.12 -5.77
C ASN A 60 -23.16 -11.67 -5.68
N HIS A 61 -22.24 -11.36 -4.77
CA HIS A 61 -21.66 -10.03 -4.59
C HIS A 61 -20.86 -9.56 -5.82
N VAL A 62 -19.93 -10.38 -6.30
CA VAL A 62 -19.10 -10.00 -7.47
C VAL A 62 -19.91 -9.94 -8.76
N ASN A 63 -21.07 -10.62 -8.82
CA ASN A 63 -21.93 -10.54 -9.98
C ASN A 63 -22.59 -9.15 -10.13
N THR A 64 -22.82 -8.42 -9.04
CA THR A 64 -23.42 -7.08 -9.08
C THR A 64 -22.38 -5.96 -9.02
N CYS A 65 -21.24 -6.19 -8.35
CA CYS A 65 -20.14 -5.23 -8.27
C CYS A 65 -19.42 -5.07 -9.63
N ARG A 66 -18.87 -3.87 -9.86
CA ARG A 66 -18.20 -3.46 -11.12
C ARG A 66 -16.82 -2.87 -10.90
N GLN A 67 -16.47 -2.50 -9.68
CA GLN A 67 -15.23 -1.79 -9.39
C GLN A 67 -14.45 -2.56 -8.32
N TYR A 68 -13.15 -2.73 -8.56
CA TYR A 68 -12.28 -3.50 -7.69
C TYR A 68 -10.93 -2.81 -7.56
N ALA A 69 -10.34 -2.83 -6.37
CA ALA A 69 -8.93 -2.56 -6.19
C ALA A 69 -8.19 -3.90 -6.00
N ILE A 70 -7.10 -4.10 -6.73
CA ILE A 70 -6.29 -5.32 -6.64
C ILE A 70 -4.87 -4.95 -6.24
N ASP A 71 -4.34 -5.74 -5.32
CA ASP A 71 -2.95 -5.68 -4.88
C ASP A 71 -2.38 -7.10 -4.82
N THR A 72 -1.07 -7.22 -5.00
CA THR A 72 -0.40 -8.52 -5.04
C THR A 72 0.80 -8.54 -4.10
N GLU A 73 1.02 -9.67 -3.44
CA GLU A 73 2.20 -9.88 -2.60
C GLU A 73 2.99 -11.08 -3.09
N SER A 74 4.31 -10.93 -3.12
CA SER A 74 5.24 -11.98 -3.52
C SER A 74 6.11 -12.41 -2.34
N GLU A 75 6.48 -13.69 -2.33
CA GLU A 75 7.42 -14.22 -1.35
C GLU A 75 8.81 -13.59 -1.50
N ARG A 76 9.35 -13.08 -0.39
CA ARG A 76 10.65 -12.40 -0.37
C ARG A 76 11.83 -13.27 -0.84
N THR A 77 11.73 -14.59 -0.69
CA THR A 77 12.84 -15.51 -0.94
C THR A 77 13.01 -15.88 -2.42
N ASN A 78 11.92 -15.94 -3.18
CA ASN A 78 11.90 -16.44 -4.55
C ASN A 78 11.10 -15.54 -5.52
N ASN A 79 10.53 -14.44 -5.02
CA ASN A 79 9.64 -13.54 -5.75
C ASN A 79 8.45 -14.25 -6.42
N GLN A 80 8.00 -15.38 -5.84
CA GLN A 80 6.78 -16.04 -6.31
C GLN A 80 5.56 -15.31 -5.75
N LEU A 81 4.60 -15.01 -6.63
CA LEU A 81 3.30 -14.50 -6.23
C LEU A 81 2.66 -15.46 -5.23
N SER A 82 2.34 -14.97 -4.04
CA SER A 82 1.83 -15.78 -2.92
C SER A 82 0.42 -15.40 -2.51
N LEU A 83 0.05 -14.13 -2.68
CA LEU A 83 -1.25 -13.61 -2.29
C LEU A 83 -1.76 -12.65 -3.37
N ILE A 84 -3.04 -12.76 -3.69
CA ILE A 84 -3.79 -11.74 -4.41
C ILE A 84 -4.83 -11.19 -3.46
N GLN A 85 -4.81 -9.89 -3.22
CA GLN A 85 -5.84 -9.17 -2.48
C GLN A 85 -6.78 -8.48 -3.46
N ILE A 86 -8.08 -8.75 -3.35
CA ILE A 86 -9.11 -8.09 -4.15
C ILE A 86 -10.09 -7.40 -3.22
N ASN A 87 -10.13 -6.08 -3.29
CA ASN A 87 -11.10 -5.27 -2.58
C ASN A 87 -12.23 -4.86 -3.54
N SER A 88 -13.47 -5.18 -3.21
CA SER A 88 -14.62 -4.73 -3.99
C SER A 88 -15.04 -3.32 -3.59
N ILE A 89 -15.46 -2.52 -4.57
CA ILE A 89 -15.93 -1.15 -4.38
C ILE A 89 -17.41 -1.11 -4.81
N PRO A 90 -18.33 -1.62 -3.97
CA PRO A 90 -19.75 -1.62 -4.29
C PRO A 90 -20.35 -0.21 -4.12
N ILE A 91 -21.50 0.02 -4.75
CA ILE A 91 -22.30 1.24 -4.56
C ILE A 91 -22.81 1.32 -3.11
N GLU A 92 -23.15 0.16 -2.53
CA GLU A 92 -23.67 0.03 -1.18
C GLU A 92 -22.78 -0.93 -0.37
N ALA A 93 -22.56 -0.60 0.91
CA ALA A 93 -21.81 -1.44 1.84
C ALA A 93 -22.51 -2.81 2.09
N PRO A 94 -21.77 -3.85 2.49
CA PRO A 94 -20.34 -3.84 2.80
C PRO A 94 -19.45 -4.09 1.57
N SER A 95 -18.26 -3.48 1.59
CA SER A 95 -17.15 -3.90 0.75
C SER A 95 -16.64 -5.27 1.19
N HIS A 96 -16.17 -6.09 0.26
CA HIS A 96 -15.51 -7.36 0.56
C HIS A 96 -14.04 -7.28 0.18
N VAL A 97 -13.18 -7.59 1.15
CA VAL A 97 -11.74 -7.77 0.99
C VAL A 97 -11.47 -9.26 0.92
N MET A 98 -11.18 -9.75 -0.28
CA MET A 98 -10.91 -11.16 -0.57
C MET A 98 -9.40 -11.40 -0.62
N LEU A 99 -8.91 -12.32 0.21
CA LEU A 99 -7.51 -12.70 0.28
C LEU A 99 -7.31 -14.11 -0.31
N PHE A 100 -6.73 -14.19 -1.51
CA PHE A 100 -6.47 -15.45 -2.21
C PHE A 100 -5.05 -15.93 -1.92
N GLU A 101 -4.92 -16.89 -0.99
CA GLU A 101 -3.64 -17.49 -0.62
C GLU A 101 -3.28 -18.58 -1.64
N LEU A 102 -2.44 -18.25 -2.64
CA LEU A 102 -2.26 -19.09 -3.83
C LEU A 102 -1.71 -20.49 -3.52
N LYS A 103 -0.87 -20.61 -2.48
CA LYS A 103 -0.33 -21.90 -2.02
C LYS A 103 -1.31 -22.75 -1.22
N HIS A 104 -2.44 -22.17 -0.82
CA HIS A 104 -3.46 -22.82 0.01
C HIS A 104 -4.80 -22.95 -0.73
N LEU A 105 -4.81 -22.77 -2.05
CA LEU A 105 -6.00 -23.00 -2.86
C LEU A 105 -6.40 -24.50 -2.83
N PRO A 106 -7.69 -24.79 -3.06
CA PRO A 106 -8.18 -26.16 -3.19
C PRO A 106 -7.57 -26.89 -4.40
N ASP A 107 -7.73 -28.21 -4.43
CA ASP A 107 -7.35 -29.03 -5.59
C ASP A 107 -8.04 -28.54 -6.88
N GLN A 108 -7.31 -28.55 -8.00
CA GLN A 108 -7.78 -28.00 -9.29
C GLN A 108 -8.99 -28.72 -9.87
N HIS A 109 -9.23 -29.98 -9.50
CA HIS A 109 -10.39 -30.77 -9.93
C HIS A 109 -11.57 -30.68 -8.95
N SER A 110 -11.43 -29.90 -7.88
CA SER A 110 -12.51 -29.71 -6.92
C SER A 110 -13.53 -28.67 -7.38
N GLN A 111 -14.81 -28.90 -7.04
CA GLN A 111 -15.87 -27.90 -7.25
C GLN A 111 -15.57 -26.55 -6.60
N LYS A 112 -14.78 -26.54 -5.51
CA LYS A 112 -14.38 -25.29 -4.84
C LYS A 112 -13.42 -24.48 -5.70
N TYR A 113 -12.49 -25.14 -6.38
CA TYR A 113 -11.59 -24.49 -7.33
C TYR A 113 -12.35 -23.94 -8.54
N GLU A 114 -13.36 -24.67 -9.06
CA GLU A 114 -14.24 -24.16 -10.10
C GLU A 114 -14.98 -22.88 -9.68
N LYS A 115 -15.47 -22.80 -8.43
CA LYS A 115 -16.08 -21.56 -7.91
C LYS A 115 -15.07 -20.41 -7.80
N ILE A 116 -13.81 -20.71 -7.48
CA ILE A 116 -12.74 -19.69 -7.47
C ILE A 116 -12.52 -19.18 -8.90
N LEU A 117 -12.41 -20.06 -9.89
CA LEU A 117 -12.31 -19.66 -11.30
C LEU A 117 -13.51 -18.79 -11.70
N GLN A 118 -14.73 -19.17 -11.33
CA GLN A 118 -15.93 -18.35 -11.59
C GLN A 118 -15.85 -16.95 -10.95
N LEU A 119 -15.33 -16.84 -9.71
CA LEU A 119 -15.10 -15.53 -9.09
C LEU A 119 -14.15 -14.68 -9.93
N PHE A 120 -13.00 -15.22 -10.33
CA PHE A 120 -12.04 -14.51 -11.18
C PHE A 120 -12.68 -14.12 -12.52
N GLN A 121 -13.45 -15.00 -13.15
CA GLN A 121 -14.17 -14.67 -14.39
C GLN A 121 -15.14 -13.50 -14.22
N LEU A 122 -15.89 -13.46 -13.12
CA LEU A 122 -16.83 -12.38 -12.83
C LEU A 122 -16.14 -11.06 -12.47
N ILE A 123 -15.01 -11.11 -11.76
CA ILE A 123 -14.22 -9.93 -11.38
C ILE A 123 -13.51 -9.31 -12.60
N PHE A 124 -12.97 -10.13 -13.50
CA PHE A 124 -12.16 -9.68 -14.63
C PHE A 124 -12.95 -9.52 -15.95
N ARG A 125 -14.29 -9.43 -15.92
CA ARG A 125 -15.14 -9.26 -17.12
C ARG A 125 -15.08 -7.83 -17.71
N LEU A 126 -15.51 -7.69 -18.96
CA LEU A 126 -15.37 -6.50 -19.81
C LEU A 126 -15.88 -5.19 -19.17
N ASP A 127 -17.00 -5.24 -18.44
CA ASP A 127 -17.65 -4.05 -17.86
C ASP A 127 -17.13 -3.68 -16.46
N ASN A 128 -16.08 -4.36 -15.99
CA ASN A 128 -15.51 -4.08 -14.69
C ASN A 128 -14.25 -3.19 -14.82
N GLU A 129 -14.03 -2.38 -13.80
CA GLU A 129 -12.86 -1.54 -13.62
C GLU A 129 -12.01 -2.08 -12.47
N ILE A 130 -10.72 -2.21 -12.72
CA ILE A 130 -9.74 -2.74 -11.78
C ILE A 130 -8.65 -1.70 -11.56
N TYR A 131 -8.60 -1.18 -10.34
CA TYR A 131 -7.60 -0.24 -9.88
C TYR A 131 -6.42 -0.99 -9.28
N SER A 132 -5.20 -0.61 -9.64
CA SER A 132 -3.98 -1.26 -9.14
C SER A 132 -2.85 -0.27 -8.95
N TRP A 133 -1.95 -0.57 -8.03
CA TRP A 133 -0.70 0.18 -7.91
C TRP A 133 0.37 -0.41 -8.84
N GLY A 134 0.50 0.12 -10.05
CA GLY A 134 1.42 -0.40 -11.06
C GLY A 134 0.73 -1.28 -12.11
N ASN A 135 1.54 -2.06 -12.85
CA ASN A 135 1.08 -2.81 -14.02
C ASN A 135 0.49 -4.17 -13.63
N MET A 136 -0.83 -4.20 -13.43
CA MET A 136 -1.58 -5.39 -13.02
C MET A 136 -1.45 -6.59 -13.98
N ARG A 137 -1.28 -6.37 -15.30
CA ARG A 137 -1.07 -7.50 -16.24
C ARG A 137 0.22 -8.24 -15.91
N ARG A 138 1.30 -7.49 -15.63
CA ARG A 138 2.59 -8.09 -15.27
C ARG A 138 2.53 -8.80 -13.92
N GLU A 139 1.83 -8.21 -12.94
CA GLU A 139 1.73 -8.78 -11.60
C GLU A 139 0.90 -10.06 -11.54
N LEU A 140 -0.14 -10.17 -12.38
CA LEU A 140 -1.01 -11.35 -12.44
C LEU A 140 -0.55 -12.44 -13.41
N GLU A 141 0.46 -12.20 -14.23
CA GLU A 141 1.00 -13.19 -15.17
C GLU A 141 1.33 -14.55 -14.49
N PRO A 142 1.91 -14.61 -13.27
CA PRO A 142 2.16 -15.87 -12.57
C PRO A 142 0.88 -16.64 -12.20
N ALA A 143 -0.27 -15.97 -12.11
CA ALA A 143 -1.57 -16.53 -11.79
C ALA A 143 -2.44 -16.76 -13.04
N LYS A 144 -1.83 -16.92 -14.21
CA LYS A 144 -2.58 -16.99 -15.47
C LYS A 144 -3.58 -18.12 -15.58
N ASP A 145 -3.38 -19.20 -14.83
CA ASP A 145 -4.30 -20.34 -14.82
C ASP A 145 -5.60 -20.06 -14.04
N LEU A 146 -5.62 -18.98 -13.22
CA LEU A 146 -6.79 -18.54 -12.47
C LEU A 146 -7.62 -17.48 -13.22
N ILE A 147 -7.03 -16.80 -14.21
CA ILE A 147 -7.58 -15.59 -14.82
C ILE A 147 -7.74 -15.80 -16.32
N ILE A 148 -8.82 -15.28 -16.92
CA ILE A 148 -8.98 -15.30 -18.37
C ILE A 148 -7.99 -14.33 -19.02
N TRP A 149 -7.21 -14.80 -19.99
CA TRP A 149 -6.32 -13.99 -20.80
C TRP A 149 -6.79 -13.89 -22.26
N PRO A 150 -6.68 -12.70 -22.91
CA PRO A 150 -6.28 -11.43 -22.31
C PRO A 150 -7.32 -10.94 -21.30
N ILE A 151 -6.88 -10.30 -20.21
CA ILE A 151 -7.78 -9.74 -19.19
C ILE A 151 -8.80 -8.81 -19.85
N PRO A 152 -10.11 -9.15 -19.83
CA PRO A 152 -11.17 -8.36 -20.46
C PRO A 152 -11.48 -7.03 -19.75
N ALA A 153 -11.38 -7.01 -18.41
CA ALA A 153 -11.66 -5.82 -17.61
C ALA A 153 -10.75 -4.63 -17.96
N THR A 154 -11.26 -3.43 -17.66
CA THR A 154 -10.47 -2.19 -17.76
C THR A 154 -9.49 -2.12 -16.59
N LEU A 155 -8.19 -2.08 -16.90
CA LEU A 155 -7.12 -2.02 -15.89
C LEU A 155 -6.61 -0.58 -15.77
N ILE A 156 -6.66 -0.03 -14.56
CA ILE A 156 -6.33 1.36 -14.23
C ILE A 156 -5.15 1.36 -13.25
N ASP A 157 -3.96 1.71 -13.75
CA ASP A 157 -2.80 1.95 -12.89
C ASP A 157 -2.95 3.31 -12.20
N ILE A 158 -3.12 3.30 -10.87
CA ILE A 158 -3.31 4.52 -10.07
C ILE A 158 -1.99 5.25 -9.74
N GLN A 159 -0.84 4.60 -9.93
CA GLN A 159 0.47 5.14 -9.54
C GLN A 159 0.82 6.48 -10.25
N PRO A 160 0.57 6.66 -11.56
CA PRO A 160 0.80 7.94 -12.23
C PRO A 160 -0.10 9.06 -11.67
N TYR A 161 -1.38 8.76 -11.46
CA TYR A 161 -2.36 9.73 -10.94
C TYR A 161 -1.99 10.19 -9.53
N TYR A 162 -1.62 9.23 -8.67
CA TYR A 162 -1.14 9.55 -7.33
C TYR A 162 0.14 10.40 -7.37
N SER A 163 1.09 10.06 -8.25
CA SER A 163 2.35 10.82 -8.37
C SER A 163 2.10 12.27 -8.78
N MET A 164 1.17 12.50 -9.71
CA MET A 164 0.75 13.85 -10.13
C MET A 164 0.08 14.61 -8.99
N TRP A 165 -0.88 14.00 -8.31
CA TRP A 165 -1.55 14.58 -7.15
C TRP A 165 -0.56 14.93 -6.03
N TYR A 166 0.33 13.99 -5.69
CA TYR A 166 1.31 14.16 -4.61
C TYR A 166 2.28 15.30 -4.90
N ASN A 167 2.78 15.39 -6.13
CA ASN A 167 3.65 16.49 -6.54
C ASN A 167 2.93 17.84 -6.48
N TRP A 168 1.68 17.92 -6.94
CA TRP A 168 0.86 19.10 -6.78
C TRP A 168 0.66 19.47 -5.31
N ALA A 169 0.22 18.53 -4.47
CA ALA A 169 -0.03 18.75 -3.05
C ALA A 169 1.23 19.29 -2.34
N ARG A 170 2.40 18.72 -2.66
CA ARG A 170 3.69 19.21 -2.15
C ARG A 170 4.00 20.65 -2.55
N THR A 171 3.71 21.05 -3.79
CA THR A 171 3.96 22.45 -4.22
C THR A 171 3.08 23.43 -3.45
N GLN A 172 1.82 23.08 -3.20
CA GLN A 172 0.91 23.92 -2.41
C GLN A 172 1.40 24.10 -0.97
N CYS A 173 1.91 23.03 -0.33
CA CYS A 173 2.48 23.12 1.01
C CYS A 173 3.77 23.95 1.08
N LYS A 174 4.61 23.92 0.03
CA LYS A 174 5.85 24.73 -0.01
C LYS A 174 5.56 26.22 -0.14
N VAL A 175 4.56 26.62 -0.93
CA VAL A 175 4.19 28.04 -1.11
C VAL A 175 3.80 28.69 0.23
N GLN A 176 3.09 27.98 1.10
CA GLN A 176 2.74 28.48 2.44
C GLN A 176 3.96 28.69 3.35
N SER A 177 5.03 27.88 3.19
CA SER A 177 6.26 28.04 3.99
C SER A 177 7.14 29.22 3.56
N LEU A 178 7.04 29.65 2.30
CA LEU A 178 7.83 30.76 1.75
C LEU A 178 7.18 32.11 2.01
N SER A 179 5.84 32.21 1.98
CA SER A 179 5.14 33.44 2.38
C SER A 179 5.42 33.81 3.84
N TYR A 180 5.58 32.81 4.72
CA TYR A 180 5.89 33.03 6.13
C TYR A 180 7.30 33.57 6.39
N ARG A 181 8.27 33.32 5.51
CA ARG A 181 9.66 33.78 5.69
C ARG A 181 9.88 35.24 5.31
N ASN A 182 9.05 35.79 4.43
CA ASN A 182 9.21 37.19 3.99
C ASN A 182 8.63 38.21 4.99
N ASP A 183 7.83 37.76 5.97
CA ASP A 183 7.25 38.64 7.01
C ASP A 183 8.07 38.68 8.31
N MET A 184 9.18 37.94 8.41
CA MET A 184 10.00 37.86 9.64
C MET A 184 11.05 38.97 9.80
N ASN A 185 10.90 40.09 9.09
CA ASN A 185 11.71 41.29 9.35
C ASN A 185 11.07 42.26 10.37
N ASN A 186 9.95 41.89 11.02
CA ASN A 186 9.39 42.64 12.13
C ASN A 186 9.06 41.74 13.33
N ASP A 187 9.82 41.96 14.40
CA ASP A 187 9.51 41.75 15.82
C ASP A 187 9.16 40.35 16.35
N ASP A 188 10.03 39.90 17.26
CA ASP A 188 10.00 38.68 18.11
C ASP A 188 8.74 38.49 19.00
N LYS A 189 7.70 39.32 18.85
CA LYS A 189 6.45 39.20 19.61
C LYS A 189 5.35 38.39 18.92
N ILE A 190 5.50 38.05 17.63
CA ILE A 190 4.46 37.34 16.85
C ILE A 190 4.59 35.81 16.93
N ILE A 191 5.71 35.29 17.44
CA ILE A 191 6.05 33.86 17.39
C ILE A 191 5.16 32.99 18.31
N GLN A 192 4.64 33.53 19.42
CA GLN A 192 3.79 32.75 20.35
C GLN A 192 2.30 32.69 19.96
N GLN A 193 1.78 33.64 19.17
CA GLN A 193 0.38 33.57 18.68
C GLN A 193 0.24 32.74 17.39
N HIS A 194 1.30 32.58 16.59
CA HIS A 194 1.21 31.87 15.30
C HIS A 194 1.47 30.36 15.36
N GLN A 195 1.96 29.82 16.48
CA GLN A 195 2.08 28.36 16.62
C GLN A 195 0.73 27.63 16.77
N GLN A 196 -0.37 28.36 17.01
CA GLN A 196 -1.73 27.81 17.03
C GLN A 196 -2.45 27.85 15.66
N GLN A 197 -1.84 28.46 14.63
CA GLN A 197 -2.46 28.63 13.30
C GLN A 197 -1.71 27.91 12.16
N LEU A 198 -1.04 26.79 12.45
CA LEU A 198 -0.73 25.80 11.41
C LEU A 198 -1.97 24.96 11.05
N SER A 199 -3.13 25.59 10.96
CA SER A 199 -4.25 25.03 10.22
C SER A 199 -3.93 25.26 8.76
N CYS A 200 -3.63 24.20 8.01
CA CYS A 200 -3.57 24.25 6.55
C CYS A 200 -4.91 24.82 6.04
N HIS A 201 -4.99 26.13 5.85
CA HIS A 201 -6.21 26.75 5.34
C HIS A 201 -6.36 26.34 3.88
N CYS A 202 -7.39 25.53 3.66
CA CYS A 202 -8.11 25.23 2.43
C CYS A 202 -7.26 25.33 1.16
N HIS A 203 -6.63 24.20 0.80
CA HIS A 203 -6.09 24.04 -0.55
C HIS A 203 -7.21 24.27 -1.59
N PRO A 204 -6.92 24.92 -2.72
CA PRO A 204 -7.85 24.89 -3.85
C PRO A 204 -8.15 23.43 -4.22
N PRO A 205 -9.38 23.11 -4.65
CA PRO A 205 -9.74 21.75 -5.00
C PRO A 205 -8.74 21.19 -6.02
N SER A 206 -8.28 19.96 -5.79
CA SER A 206 -7.35 19.27 -6.69
C SER A 206 -7.92 19.30 -8.11
N PRO A 207 -7.14 19.71 -9.12
CA PRO A 207 -7.57 19.64 -10.52
C PRO A 207 -7.64 18.19 -11.00
N TYR A 208 -7.00 17.26 -10.28
CA TYR A 208 -7.07 15.84 -10.55
C TYR A 208 -8.32 15.28 -9.86
N LYS A 209 -9.38 15.07 -10.66
CA LYS A 209 -10.48 14.17 -10.33
C LYS A 209 -10.15 12.81 -10.94
N ILE A 210 -10.13 11.78 -10.10
CA ILE A 210 -10.14 10.38 -10.55
C ILE A 210 -11.61 10.01 -10.74
#